data_AF-A0A7X0MHD8-F1
#
_entry.id   AF-A0A7X0MHD8-F1
#
_cell.length_a   1.000
_cell.length_b   1.000
_cell.length_c   1.000
_cell.angle_alpha   90.00
_cell.angle_beta   90.00
_cell.angle_gamma   90.00
#
_symmetry.space_group_name_H-M   'P 1'
#
loop_
_entity.id
_entity.type
_entity.pdbx_description
1 polymer ?
#
loop_
_entity_poly.entity_id
_entity_poly.type
_entity_poly.pdbx_seq_one_letter_code
_entity_poly.pdbx_strand_id
1 'polypeptide(L)'
;MTDVAVKKAGGVPSNYAIILFGLFFFPIQIVAMLFAKRRLTDGGEWERSHYEMQYRSAAVYLVIQAVLFGIGAAGMFLMHGKSNVEVAGLRTWVAVITYASYMLMAWLAIRCVRGLFLAGAKTPLANPRSYTIWPH
;
A
#
# COMPACT_ATOMS: atom_id res chain seq x y z
N MET A 1 15.11 21.30 27.30
CA MET A 1 15.48 19.90 27.03
C MET A 1 14.26 19.10 26.57
N THR A 2 13.64 19.49 25.44
CA THR A 2 12.39 18.89 24.95
C THR A 2 12.42 18.55 23.45
N ASP A 3 13.56 18.74 22.78
CA ASP A 3 13.71 18.50 21.32
C ASP A 3 14.15 17.08 20.95
N VAL A 4 14.54 16.25 21.92
CA VAL A 4 15.11 14.92 21.63
C VAL A 4 14.04 13.82 21.55
N ALA A 5 12.86 14.03 22.15
CA ALA A 5 11.81 13.01 22.21
C ALA A 5 10.97 12.91 20.93
N VAL A 6 10.82 14.01 20.17
CA VAL A 6 9.95 14.05 18.97
C VAL A 6 10.65 13.45 17.73
N LYS A 7 11.98 13.27 17.76
CA LYS A 7 12.75 12.62 16.70
C LYS A 7 12.54 11.09 16.62
N LYS A 8 11.85 10.48 17.59
CA LYS A 8 11.73 9.00 17.75
C LYS A 8 10.41 8.37 17.31
N ALA A 9 9.43 9.15 16.85
CA ALA A 9 8.22 8.58 16.25
C ALA A 9 8.41 8.38 14.74
N GLY A 10 9.00 7.24 14.40
CA GLY A 10 8.85 6.61 13.08
C GLY A 10 9.87 7.00 12.01
N GLY A 11 10.96 6.24 11.91
CA GLY A 11 11.83 6.27 10.74
C GLY A 11 11.25 5.49 9.55
N VAL A 12 12.08 5.19 8.56
CA VAL A 12 11.73 4.33 7.42
C VAL A 12 11.08 2.99 7.83
N PRO A 13 11.59 2.23 8.83
CA PRO A 13 11.00 0.94 9.22
C PRO A 13 9.58 1.05 9.76
N SER A 14 9.31 2.07 10.56
CA SER A 14 7.97 2.28 11.14
C SER A 14 6.96 2.59 10.06
N ASN A 15 7.33 3.36 9.03
CA ASN A 15 6.40 3.64 7.93
C ASN A 15 6.06 2.39 7.12
N TYR A 16 6.99 1.42 6.97
CA TYR A 16 6.67 0.11 6.41
C TYR A 16 5.66 -0.66 7.28
N ALA A 17 5.83 -0.64 8.60
CA ALA A 17 4.88 -1.29 9.52
C ALA A 17 3.48 -0.65 9.44
N ILE A 18 3.41 0.69 9.32
CA ILE A 18 2.13 1.40 9.15
C ILE A 18 1.49 1.03 7.80
N ILE A 19 2.26 0.92 6.70
CA ILE A 19 1.72 0.47 5.40
C ILE A 19 1.20 -0.97 5.49
N LEU A 20 1.94 -1.87 6.15
CA LEU A 20 1.51 -3.26 6.37
C LEU A 20 0.21 -3.33 7.17
N PHE A 21 0.10 -2.55 8.25
CA PHE A 21 -1.14 -2.47 9.03
C PHE A 21 -2.28 -1.85 8.21
N GLY A 22 -1.95 -0.87 7.36
CA GLY A 22 -2.88 -0.18 6.47
C GLY A 22 -3.48 -1.05 5.37
N LEU A 23 -2.93 -2.24 5.08
CA LEU A 23 -3.49 -3.17 4.08
C LEU A 23 -4.97 -3.49 4.31
N PHE A 24 -5.37 -3.58 5.58
CA PHE A 24 -6.74 -3.87 5.99
C PHE A 24 -7.55 -2.63 6.32
N PHE A 25 -6.91 -1.46 6.41
CA PHE A 25 -7.52 -0.21 6.82
C PHE A 25 -6.94 0.97 6.04
N PHE A 26 -7.52 1.23 4.86
CA PHE A 26 -7.03 2.19 3.89
C PHE A 26 -6.75 3.62 4.43
N PRO A 27 -7.48 4.17 5.43
CA PRO A 27 -7.17 5.50 5.96
C PRO A 27 -5.77 5.58 6.59
N ILE A 28 -5.33 4.52 7.27
CA ILE A 28 -3.98 4.45 7.84
C ILE A 28 -2.92 4.47 6.74
N GLN A 29 -3.22 3.82 5.61
CA GLN A 29 -2.32 3.77 4.48
C GLN A 29 -2.17 5.13 3.77
N ILE A 30 -3.23 5.95 3.74
CA ILE A 30 -3.16 7.33 3.28
C ILE A 30 -2.19 8.14 4.14
N VAL A 31 -2.26 8.01 5.47
CA VAL A 31 -1.33 8.69 6.40
C VAL A 31 0.12 8.28 6.11
N ALA A 32 0.39 6.98 5.96
CA ALA A 32 1.73 6.49 5.65
C ALA A 32 2.27 6.97 4.30
N MET A 33 1.39 7.07 3.29
CA MET A 33 1.73 7.61 1.97
C MET A 33 2.07 9.10 2.05
N LEU A 34 1.28 9.90 2.77
CA LEU A 34 1.54 11.33 2.96
C LEU A 34 2.84 11.57 3.72
N PHE A 35 3.11 10.75 4.74
CA PHE A 35 4.37 10.77 5.49
C PHE A 35 5.57 10.47 4.59
N ALA A 36 5.49 9.41 3.79
CA ALA A 36 6.52 9.06 2.82
C ALA A 36 6.76 10.21 1.81
N LYS A 37 5.68 10.79 1.27
CA LYS A 37 5.75 11.91 0.32
C LYS A 37 6.50 13.12 0.89
N ARG A 38 6.21 13.49 2.14
CA ARG A 38 6.86 14.63 2.81
C ARG A 38 8.35 14.39 3.04
N ARG A 39 8.76 13.14 3.29
CA ARG A 39 10.15 12.78 3.56
C ARG A 39 10.96 12.39 2.32
N LEU A 40 10.44 12.59 1.11
CA LEU A 40 11.20 12.37 -0.14
C LEU A 40 12.38 13.33 -0.29
N THR A 41 12.29 14.50 0.34
CA THR A 41 13.31 15.56 0.31
C THR A 41 14.20 15.56 1.54
N ASP A 42 13.79 14.84 2.59
CA ASP A 42 14.38 14.93 3.91
C ASP A 42 15.10 13.62 4.25
N GLY A 43 16.40 13.70 4.50
CA GLY A 43 17.20 12.55 4.94
C GLY A 43 18.31 12.14 3.99
N GLY A 44 19.04 11.10 4.38
CA GLY A 44 20.12 10.52 3.58
C GLY A 44 19.61 9.82 2.32
N GLU A 45 20.51 9.54 1.36
CA GLU A 45 20.16 8.87 0.10
C GLU A 45 19.40 7.56 0.32
N TRP A 46 19.77 6.77 1.33
CA TRP A 46 19.08 5.55 1.70
C TRP A 46 17.63 5.82 2.11
N GLU A 47 17.36 6.78 3.00
CA GLU A 47 16.01 7.10 3.47
C GLU A 47 15.10 7.53 2.32
N ARG A 48 15.63 8.41 1.46
CA ARG A 48 14.91 8.93 0.30
C ARG A 48 14.50 7.81 -0.65
N SER A 49 15.40 6.86 -0.92
CA SER A 49 15.08 5.70 -1.77
C SER A 49 13.95 4.85 -1.19
N HIS A 50 13.93 4.64 0.13
CA HIS A 50 12.84 3.89 0.78
C HIS A 50 11.52 4.65 0.78
N TYR A 51 11.52 5.95 1.09
CA TYR A 51 10.30 6.76 1.06
C TYR A 51 9.73 6.87 -0.35
N GLU A 52 10.57 6.92 -1.40
CA GLU A 52 10.11 6.87 -2.80
C GLU A 52 9.39 5.56 -3.11
N MET A 53 9.98 4.42 -2.72
CA MET A 53 9.34 3.12 -2.90
C MET A 53 8.03 3.01 -2.13
N GLN A 54 8.00 3.46 -0.86
CA GLN A 54 6.82 3.44 0.01
C GLN A 54 5.69 4.29 -0.58
N TYR A 55 5.98 5.53 -0.98
CA TYR A 55 5.01 6.44 -1.58
C TYR A 55 4.41 5.83 -2.85
N ARG A 56 5.25 5.36 -3.78
CA ARG A 56 4.78 4.81 -5.05
C ARG A 56 3.96 3.53 -4.87
N SER A 57 4.41 2.63 -4.00
CA SER A 57 3.72 1.36 -3.77
C SER A 57 2.38 1.59 -3.07
N ALA A 58 2.33 2.49 -2.08
CA ALA A 58 1.09 2.86 -1.40
C ALA A 58 0.11 3.59 -2.33
N ALA A 59 0.59 4.51 -3.17
CA ALA A 59 -0.24 5.23 -4.13
C ALA A 59 -0.88 4.28 -5.16
N VAL A 60 -0.09 3.37 -5.75
CA VAL A 60 -0.61 2.37 -6.70
C VAL A 60 -1.63 1.47 -6.03
N TYR A 61 -1.33 0.98 -4.82
CA TYR A 61 -2.26 0.16 -4.05
C TYR A 61 -3.58 0.88 -3.80
N LEU A 62 -3.54 2.12 -3.33
CA LEU A 62 -4.75 2.92 -3.04
C LEU A 62 -5.57 3.21 -4.29
N VAL A 63 -4.93 3.52 -5.41
CA VAL A 63 -5.64 3.75 -6.69
C VAL A 63 -6.36 2.48 -7.13
N ILE A 64 -5.67 1.34 -7.14
CA ILE A 64 -6.30 0.07 -7.55
C ILE A 64 -7.41 -0.30 -6.56
N GLN A 65 -7.18 -0.15 -5.25
CA GLN A 65 -8.19 -0.44 -4.23
C GLN A 65 -9.43 0.45 -4.38
N ALA A 66 -9.27 1.75 -4.70
CA ALA A 66 -10.37 2.65 -4.96
C ALA A 66 -11.18 2.24 -6.20
N VAL A 67 -10.51 1.81 -7.28
CA VAL A 67 -11.17 1.27 -8.49
C VAL A 67 -11.95 0.00 -8.16
N LEU A 68 -11.35 -0.96 -7.43
CA LEU A 68 -12.00 -2.20 -7.03
C LEU A 68 -13.21 -1.94 -6.13
N PHE A 69 -13.09 -1.01 -5.18
CA PHE A 69 -14.19 -0.58 -4.33
C PHE A 69 -15.33 0.03 -5.15
N GLY A 70 -15.02 0.90 -6.12
CA GLY A 70 -16.01 1.47 -7.03
C GLY A 70 -16.75 0.43 -7.86
N ILE A 71 -16.02 -0.56 -8.41
CA ILE A 71 -16.62 -1.68 -9.14
C ILE A 71 -17.54 -2.51 -8.23
N GLY A 72 -17.09 -2.81 -7.00
CA GLY A 72 -17.90 -3.55 -6.02
C GLY A 72 -19.18 -2.80 -5.63
N ALA A 73 -19.08 -1.49 -5.37
CA ALA A 73 -20.22 -0.64 -5.04
C ALA A 73 -21.22 -0.54 -6.21
N ALA A 74 -20.73 -0.32 -7.43
CA ALA A 74 -21.56 -0.33 -8.64
C ALA A 74 -22.23 -1.69 -8.84
N GLY A 75 -21.49 -2.79 -8.64
CA GLY A 75 -22.02 -4.14 -8.70
C GLY A 75 -23.18 -4.36 -7.73
N MET A 76 -23.03 -3.93 -6.48
CA MET A 76 -24.09 -4.01 -5.46
C MET A 76 -25.31 -3.14 -5.82
N PHE A 77 -25.10 -1.92 -6.30
CA PHE A 77 -26.19 -1.05 -6.74
C PHE A 77 -26.97 -1.68 -7.91
N LEU A 78 -26.26 -2.29 -8.86
CA LEU A 78 -26.85 -2.97 -10.02
C LEU A 78 -27.54 -4.30 -9.68
N MET A 79 -27.42 -4.83 -8.47
CA MET A 79 -28.15 -6.03 -8.03
C MET A 79 -29.60 -5.72 -7.62
N HIS A 80 -29.96 -4.45 -7.41
CA HIS A 80 -31.29 -4.07 -7.00
C HIS A 80 -32.31 -4.38 -8.12
N GLY A 81 -33.36 -5.14 -7.81
CA GLY A 81 -34.43 -5.49 -8.76
C GLY A 81 -34.09 -6.60 -9.76
N LYS A 82 -32.94 -7.28 -9.62
CA LYS A 82 -32.55 -8.42 -10.47
C LYS A 82 -33.08 -9.75 -9.96
N SER A 83 -33.21 -10.72 -10.86
CA SER A 83 -33.57 -12.11 -10.52
C SER A 83 -32.44 -12.81 -9.75
N ASN A 84 -32.79 -13.88 -9.02
CA ASN A 84 -31.81 -14.64 -8.21
C ASN A 84 -30.64 -15.20 -9.04
N VAL A 85 -30.86 -15.57 -10.30
CA VAL A 85 -29.82 -16.10 -11.20
C VAL A 85 -28.83 -15.01 -11.59
N GLU A 86 -29.30 -13.80 -11.91
CA GLU A 86 -28.44 -12.67 -12.26
C GLU A 86 -27.63 -12.18 -11.05
N VAL A 87 -28.25 -12.17 -9.87
CA VAL A 87 -27.56 -11.85 -8.61
C VAL A 87 -26.46 -12.87 -8.33
N ALA A 88 -26.71 -14.17 -8.56
CA ALA A 88 -25.69 -15.21 -8.40
C ALA A 88 -24.50 -14.98 -9.34
N GLY A 89 -24.75 -14.65 -10.61
CA GLY A 89 -23.70 -14.31 -11.58
C GLY A 89 -22.86 -13.11 -11.14
N LEU A 90 -23.51 -12.02 -10.70
CA LEU A 90 -22.80 -10.83 -10.19
C LEU A 90 -21.98 -11.13 -8.93
N ARG A 91 -22.49 -11.95 -8.01
CA ARG A 91 -21.75 -12.37 -6.81
C ARG A 91 -20.48 -13.14 -7.17
N THR A 92 -20.54 -14.04 -8.16
CA THR A 92 -19.35 -14.76 -8.63
C THR A 92 -18.29 -13.81 -9.18
N TRP A 93 -18.69 -12.81 -9.97
CA TRP A 93 -17.76 -11.79 -10.47
C TRP A 93 -17.14 -10.96 -9.34
N VAL A 94 -17.93 -10.53 -8.36
CA VAL A 94 -17.42 -9.81 -7.18
C VAL A 94 -16.43 -10.69 -6.39
N ALA A 95 -16.71 -11.98 -6.25
CA ALA A 95 -15.79 -12.92 -5.59
C ALA A 95 -14.46 -13.03 -6.35
N VAL A 96 -14.49 -13.18 -7.68
CA VAL A 96 -13.27 -13.23 -8.51
C VAL A 96 -12.43 -11.96 -8.36
N ILE A 97 -13.07 -10.79 -8.39
CA ILE A 97 -12.41 -9.49 -8.18
C ILE A 97 -11.79 -9.42 -6.77
N THR A 98 -12.50 -9.93 -5.77
CA THR A 98 -12.00 -9.98 -4.38
C THR A 98 -10.75 -10.85 -4.29
N TYR A 99 -10.73 -12.03 -4.92
CA TYR A 99 -9.54 -12.87 -4.96
C TYR A 99 -8.36 -12.22 -5.67
N ALA A 100 -8.60 -11.51 -6.77
CA ALA A 100 -7.55 -10.74 -7.46
C ALA A 100 -6.96 -9.64 -6.55
N SER A 101 -7.77 -9.04 -5.68
CA SER A 101 -7.29 -8.03 -4.73
C SER A 101 -6.30 -8.59 -3.70
N TYR A 102 -6.41 -9.87 -3.32
CA TYR A 102 -5.42 -10.51 -2.45
C TYR A 102 -4.04 -10.61 -3.10
N MET A 103 -3.94 -10.76 -4.43
CA MET A 103 -2.65 -10.73 -5.11
C MET A 103 -1.98 -9.36 -5.01
N LEU A 104 -2.78 -8.29 -5.07
CA LEU A 104 -2.29 -6.92 -4.87
C LEU A 104 -1.83 -6.70 -3.41
N MET A 105 -2.59 -7.21 -2.44
CA MET A 105 -2.18 -7.18 -1.02
C MET A 105 -0.87 -7.92 -0.80
N ALA A 106 -0.74 -9.13 -1.35
CA ALA A 106 0.48 -9.92 -1.28
C ALA A 106 1.67 -9.19 -1.92
N TRP A 107 1.48 -8.59 -3.10
CA TRP A 107 2.49 -7.77 -3.77
C TRP A 107 3.00 -6.64 -2.87
N LEU A 108 2.09 -5.85 -2.29
CA LEU A 108 2.48 -4.75 -1.42
C LEU A 108 3.13 -5.25 -0.12
N ALA A 109 2.60 -6.32 0.48
CA ALA A 109 3.15 -6.93 1.69
C ALA A 109 4.59 -7.40 1.48
N ILE A 110 4.86 -8.13 0.40
CA ILE A 110 6.21 -8.61 0.05
C ILE A 110 7.17 -7.42 -0.12
N ARG A 111 6.76 -6.36 -0.82
CA ARG A 111 7.57 -5.15 -0.98
C ARG A 111 7.86 -4.46 0.36
N CYS A 112 6.88 -4.38 1.25
CA CYS A 112 7.06 -3.77 2.56
C CYS A 112 7.97 -4.61 3.46
N VAL A 113 7.82 -5.93 3.48
CA VAL A 113 8.70 -6.84 4.22
C VAL A 113 10.13 -6.75 3.72
N ARG A 114 10.36 -6.83 2.40
CA ARG A 114 11.70 -6.64 1.81
C ARG A 114 12.29 -5.27 2.17
N GLY A 115 11.49 -4.22 2.02
CA GLY A 115 11.89 -2.86 2.37
C GLY A 115 12.25 -2.69 3.85
N LEU A 116 11.49 -3.36 4.74
CA LEU A 116 11.73 -3.36 6.19
C LEU A 116 13.07 -4.04 6.53
N PHE A 117 13.35 -5.20 5.93
CA PHE A 117 14.65 -5.88 6.10
C PHE A 117 15.82 -5.02 5.65
N LEU A 118 15.73 -4.39 4.46
CA LEU A 118 16.79 -3.52 3.93
C LEU A 118 16.95 -2.23 4.75
N ALA A 119 15.85 -1.68 5.26
CA ALA A 119 15.88 -0.52 6.15
C ALA A 119 16.55 -0.84 7.50
N GLY A 120 16.41 -2.08 8.00
CA GLY A 120 17.14 -2.56 9.18
C GLY A 120 18.66 -2.53 9.00
N ALA A 121 19.13 -2.80 7.77
CA ALA A 121 20.53 -2.72 7.38
C ALA A 121 20.96 -1.31 6.88
N LYS A 122 20.05 -0.30 6.92
CA LYS A 122 20.27 1.05 6.38
C LYS A 122 20.80 1.07 4.94
N THR A 123 20.39 0.08 4.15
CA THR A 123 20.89 -0.10 2.77
C THR A 123 19.98 0.65 1.79
N PRO A 124 20.51 1.51 0.90
CA PRO A 124 19.69 2.16 -0.11
C PRO A 124 19.06 1.14 -1.07
N LEU A 125 17.87 1.45 -1.58
CA LEU A 125 17.25 0.67 -2.63
C LEU A 125 17.86 1.05 -3.98
N ALA A 126 18.40 0.07 -4.71
CA ALA A 126 18.99 0.28 -6.03
C ALA A 126 17.99 0.85 -7.06
N ASN A 127 16.73 0.41 -6.99
CA ASN A 127 15.69 0.86 -7.91
C ASN A 127 14.35 1.09 -7.18
N PRO A 128 14.19 2.22 -6.47
CA PRO A 128 12.98 2.52 -5.71
C PRO A 128 11.76 2.77 -6.61
N ARG A 129 12.00 2.97 -7.91
CA ARG A 129 10.99 3.23 -8.93
C ARG A 129 10.41 1.97 -9.55
N SER A 130 11.10 0.83 -9.42
CA SER A 130 10.63 -0.43 -9.98
C SER A 130 9.39 -0.93 -9.23
N TYR A 131 8.40 -1.43 -9.95
CA TYR A 131 7.27 -2.16 -9.39
C TYR A 131 7.54 -3.67 -9.23
N THR A 132 8.71 -4.14 -9.68
CA THR A 132 9.18 -5.51 -9.48
C THR A 132 9.74 -5.71 -8.07
N ILE A 133 9.69 -6.94 -7.58
CA ILE A 133 10.21 -7.31 -6.25
C ILE A 133 11.73 -7.49 -6.29
N TRP A 134 12.34 -7.50 -7.48
CA TRP A 134 13.75 -7.82 -7.69
C TRP A 134 14.61 -6.57 -7.88
N PRO A 135 15.89 -6.60 -7.47
CA PRO A 135 16.84 -5.58 -7.88
C PRO A 135 17.11 -5.75 -9.38
N HIS A 136 16.93 -4.67 -10.15
CA HIS A 136 17.40 -4.53 -11.53
C HIS A 136 18.33 -3.33 -11.58
#